data_AF-L5KNU7-F1
#
_entry.id   AF-L5KNU7-F1
#
_cell.length_a   1.000
_cell.length_b   1.000
_cell.length_c   1.000
_cell.angle_alpha   90.00
_cell.angle_beta   90.00
_cell.angle_gamma   90.00
#
_symmetry.space_group_name_H-M   'P 1'
#
loop_
_entity.id
_entity.type
_entity.pdbx_description
1 polymer ?
#
loop_
_entity_poly.entity_id
_entity_poly.type
_entity_poly.pdbx_seq_one_letter_code
_entity_poly.pdbx_strand_id
1 'polypeptide(L)'
;MATSLGFAGVNETMVPRIGMEQCSCQLSYATCFRGLQPETEDEDRDLGAHSTAPLTSPPSAGSRLALPWRHARAHSCSTEPLSRNSHIWPEYCSRALRQLKAAPTSTPEGFVRLTESLLELQDILEASWGNGNKHPPEKCTWHFSESRSHLCMGSQKLLSSCQHVIRMDQSPEEMQGAVRDTFQHLVQLAGLCFQFTDCNRCSARHREAAGNLRDVVYTYYQFVEAAKLTCERGYHDLSVKLLARQCTALTAAVFCLTQKFRASTAL
;
A
#
# COMPACT_ATOMS: atom_id res chain seq x y z
N MET A 1 54.80 -4.73 49.41
CA MET A 1 55.41 -4.02 48.27
C MET A 1 54.52 -4.25 47.06
N ALA A 2 53.78 -3.23 46.63
CA ALA A 2 52.99 -3.25 45.40
C ALA A 2 53.50 -2.10 44.53
N THR A 3 54.08 -2.47 43.40
CA THR A 3 54.73 -1.61 42.42
C THR A 3 53.69 -0.87 41.60
N SER A 4 53.76 0.46 41.63
CA SER A 4 53.13 1.35 40.67
C SER A 4 54.02 1.44 39.44
N LEU A 5 53.49 1.15 38.26
CA LEU A 5 54.14 1.37 36.97
C LEU A 5 53.14 2.06 36.05
N GLY A 6 53.41 3.34 35.81
CA GLY A 6 52.69 4.15 34.83
C GLY A 6 52.99 3.70 33.41
N PHE A 7 52.04 3.95 32.52
CA PHE A 7 52.26 3.87 31.08
C PHE A 7 52.04 5.23 30.45
N ALA A 8 53.03 5.56 29.62
CA ALA A 8 53.23 6.81 28.91
C ALA A 8 52.18 7.05 27.82
N GLY A 9 51.91 8.33 27.59
CA GLY A 9 51.00 8.82 26.56
C GLY A 9 51.46 8.48 25.15
N VAL A 10 50.47 8.16 24.31
CA VAL A 10 50.60 8.04 22.85
C VAL A 10 49.81 9.18 22.22
N ASN A 11 50.49 9.86 21.30
CA ASN A 11 50.11 11.09 20.61
C ASN A 11 48.68 11.09 20.04
N GLU A 12 47.96 12.19 20.31
CA GLU A 12 46.77 12.58 19.57
C GLU A 12 47.12 12.75 18.08
N THR A 13 46.61 11.84 17.26
CA THR A 13 46.57 12.01 15.81
C THR A 13 45.45 12.97 15.46
N MET A 14 45.87 14.15 14.99
CA MET A 14 45.05 15.22 14.44
C MET A 14 44.18 14.71 13.27
N VAL A 15 42.86 14.71 13.47
CA VAL A 15 41.87 14.47 12.40
C VAL A 15 41.77 15.74 11.55
N PRO A 16 41.91 15.68 10.22
CA PRO A 16 41.66 16.84 9.38
C PRO A 16 40.18 17.19 9.43
N ARG A 17 39.83 18.33 10.02
CA ARG A 17 38.49 18.91 9.84
C ARG A 17 38.37 19.39 8.40
N ILE A 18 37.71 18.58 7.58
CA ILE A 18 37.14 19.02 6.31
C ILE A 18 36.18 20.17 6.62
N GLY A 19 36.59 21.38 6.22
CA GLY A 19 35.77 22.57 6.31
C GLY A 19 34.54 22.38 5.44
N MET A 20 33.38 22.17 6.06
CA MET A 20 32.12 22.45 5.40
C MET A 20 31.95 23.97 5.41
N GLU A 21 31.99 24.58 4.23
CA GLU A 21 31.60 25.99 4.10
C GLU A 21 30.16 26.14 4.60
N GLN A 22 30.00 26.95 5.65
CA GLN A 22 28.69 27.29 6.17
C GLN A 22 27.98 28.13 5.13
N CYS A 23 26.95 27.54 4.51
CA CYS A 23 26.07 28.27 3.62
C CYS A 23 25.44 29.42 4.41
N SER A 24 25.67 30.66 3.97
CA SER A 24 25.21 31.91 4.60
C SER A 24 23.72 32.19 4.39
N CYS A 25 22.90 31.15 4.27
CA CYS A 25 21.47 31.29 4.11
C CYS A 25 20.81 31.66 5.45
N GLN A 26 20.51 32.94 5.61
CA GLN A 26 19.73 33.49 6.71
C GLN A 26 18.23 33.25 6.47
N LEU A 27 17.80 31.99 6.42
CA LEU A 27 16.39 31.63 6.26
C LEU A 27 15.75 31.48 7.65
N SER A 28 15.19 32.57 8.16
CA SER A 28 14.32 32.56 9.32
C SER A 28 13.03 31.82 8.99
N TYR A 29 12.76 30.70 9.69
CA TYR A 29 11.56 29.85 9.54
C TYR A 29 10.23 30.54 9.93
N ALA A 30 10.26 31.85 10.22
CA ALA A 30 9.15 32.59 10.81
C ALA A 30 8.14 33.16 9.80
N THR A 31 8.40 33.09 8.49
CA THR A 31 7.55 33.73 7.47
C THR A 31 6.69 32.78 6.64
N CYS A 32 6.71 31.47 6.91
CA CYS A 32 5.98 30.48 6.10
C CYS A 32 4.47 30.39 6.38
N PHE A 33 3.92 31.17 7.31
CA PHE A 33 2.49 31.15 7.61
C PHE A 33 1.93 32.56 7.77
N ARG A 34 1.70 33.26 6.65
CA ARG A 34 0.73 34.36 6.62
C ARG A 34 -0.38 33.97 5.65
N GLY A 35 -1.55 33.69 6.21
CA GLY A 35 -2.75 33.32 5.46
C GLY A 35 -3.28 34.47 4.61
N LEU A 36 -3.90 34.10 3.49
CA LEU A 36 -4.54 34.96 2.51
C LEU A 36 -5.50 35.95 3.20
N GLN A 37 -5.17 37.24 3.20
CA GLN A 37 -6.08 38.34 3.51
C GLN A 37 -6.48 39.00 2.18
N PRO A 38 -7.77 39.34 1.98
CA PRO A 38 -8.23 39.95 0.74
C PRO A 38 -7.75 41.41 0.65
N GLU A 39 -7.29 41.79 -0.55
CA GLU A 39 -6.71 43.09 -0.82
C GLU A 39 -7.78 44.19 -0.87
N THR A 40 -7.45 45.33 -0.25
CA THR A 40 -8.01 46.65 -0.59
C THR A 40 -6.82 47.53 -0.94
N GLU A 41 -6.96 48.23 -2.05
CA GLU A 41 -5.98 49.05 -2.76
C GLU A 41 -5.28 50.09 -1.86
N ASP A 42 -3.95 50.22 -1.99
CA ASP A 42 -3.30 51.53 -1.97
C ASP A 42 -1.90 51.46 -2.64
N GLU A 43 -1.60 52.43 -3.52
CA GLU A 43 -0.34 52.60 -4.23
C GLU A 43 0.68 53.37 -3.36
N ASP A 44 1.93 52.90 -3.20
CA ASP A 44 3.12 53.79 -3.19
C ASP A 44 4.46 53.03 -3.30
N ARG A 45 5.34 53.58 -4.14
CA ARG A 45 6.82 53.48 -4.22
C ARG A 45 7.56 52.17 -4.52
N ASP A 46 7.99 52.16 -5.77
CA ASP A 46 9.29 51.76 -6.34
C ASP A 46 10.48 51.55 -5.36
N LEU A 47 10.89 50.29 -5.20
CA LEU A 47 12.27 49.87 -4.97
C LEU A 47 12.53 48.58 -5.76
N GLY A 48 13.42 48.68 -6.74
CA GLY A 48 13.80 47.59 -7.63
C GLY A 48 14.27 46.34 -6.87
N ALA A 49 13.45 45.30 -6.90
CA ALA A 49 13.84 43.94 -6.61
C ALA A 49 13.52 43.10 -7.85
N HIS A 50 14.56 42.69 -8.59
CA HIS A 50 14.43 41.70 -9.64
C HIS A 50 13.91 40.40 -8.99
N SER A 51 12.60 40.16 -9.10
CA SER A 51 11.99 38.88 -8.77
C SER A 51 12.40 37.89 -9.84
N THR A 52 13.54 37.24 -9.63
CA THR A 52 13.92 36.06 -10.40
C THR A 52 12.86 35.01 -10.12
N ALA A 53 12.02 34.73 -11.12
CA ALA A 53 11.06 33.65 -11.05
C ALA A 53 11.75 32.37 -10.55
N PRO A 54 11.11 31.55 -9.70
CA PRO A 54 11.72 30.34 -9.17
C PRO A 54 12.19 29.48 -10.35
N LEU A 55 13.48 29.16 -10.41
CA LEU A 55 14.06 28.25 -11.42
C LEU A 55 13.51 26.81 -11.30
N THR A 56 12.63 26.58 -10.32
CA THR A 56 11.93 25.33 -10.09
C THR A 56 10.47 25.63 -9.81
N SER A 57 9.59 25.26 -10.74
CA SER A 57 8.17 25.08 -10.42
C SER A 57 8.03 23.82 -9.55
N PRO A 58 7.39 23.89 -8.36
CA PRO A 58 7.11 22.70 -7.58
C PRO A 58 6.23 21.75 -8.41
N PRO A 59 6.42 20.42 -8.30
CA PRO A 59 5.55 19.48 -9.00
C PRO A 59 4.11 19.78 -8.59
N SER A 60 3.20 19.83 -9.57
CA SER A 60 1.79 20.11 -9.32
C SER A 60 1.27 19.20 -8.19
N ALA A 61 0.84 19.80 -7.09
CA ALA A 61 0.11 19.12 -6.03
C ALA A 61 -1.25 18.67 -6.59
N GLY A 62 -1.25 17.54 -7.29
CA GLY A 62 -2.40 17.12 -8.06
C GLY A 62 -2.12 16.18 -9.23
N SER A 63 -0.91 15.62 -9.36
CA SER A 63 -0.78 14.42 -10.16
C SER A 63 -1.55 13.31 -9.44
N ARG A 64 -2.79 13.08 -9.86
CA ARG A 64 -3.41 11.76 -9.70
C ARG A 64 -2.42 10.83 -10.38
N LEU A 65 -1.55 10.18 -9.60
CA LEU A 65 -0.73 9.09 -10.06
C LEU A 65 -1.70 8.17 -10.81
N ALA A 66 -1.65 8.23 -12.13
CA ALA A 66 -2.25 7.21 -12.94
C ALA A 66 -1.57 5.95 -12.43
N LEU A 67 -2.36 5.05 -11.82
CA LEU A 67 -1.85 3.77 -11.36
C LEU A 67 -0.97 3.22 -12.49
N PRO A 68 0.26 2.74 -12.22
CA PRO A 68 1.20 2.29 -13.24
C PRO A 68 0.63 1.24 -14.22
N TRP A 69 -0.54 0.69 -13.90
CA TRP A 69 -1.34 -0.26 -14.65
C TRP A 69 -2.14 0.30 -15.83
N ARG A 70 -2.15 1.63 -16.06
CA ARG A 70 -2.74 2.19 -17.30
C ARG A 70 -1.90 1.89 -18.55
N HIS A 71 -1.23 0.75 -18.62
CA HIS A 71 -0.87 0.18 -19.90
C HIS A 71 -2.17 -0.21 -20.61
N ALA A 72 -2.47 0.52 -21.69
CA ALA A 72 -3.62 0.31 -22.55
C ALA A 72 -3.70 -1.15 -22.99
N ARG A 73 -4.45 -1.98 -22.25
CA ARG A 73 -4.90 -3.27 -22.76
C ARG A 73 -6.06 -2.95 -23.69
N ALA A 74 -5.78 -2.95 -24.99
CA ALA A 74 -6.79 -3.04 -26.03
C ALA A 74 -7.45 -4.42 -25.92
N HIS A 75 -8.41 -4.57 -25.02
CA HIS A 75 -9.29 -5.72 -24.97
C HIS A 75 -10.68 -5.18 -25.26
N SER A 76 -11.25 -5.59 -26.39
CA SER A 76 -12.59 -5.22 -26.85
C SER A 76 -13.59 -5.33 -25.71
N CYS A 77 -14.04 -4.19 -25.20
CA CYS A 77 -15.09 -4.13 -24.21
C CYS A 77 -16.44 -4.37 -24.92
N SER A 78 -17.13 -5.44 -24.53
CA SER A 78 -18.59 -5.43 -24.64
C SER A 78 -19.10 -4.42 -23.62
N THR A 79 -19.70 -3.33 -24.10
CA THR A 79 -20.17 -2.19 -23.33
C THR A 79 -21.52 -2.50 -22.69
N GLU A 80 -21.58 -3.48 -21.78
CA GLU A 80 -22.72 -3.63 -20.88
C GLU A 80 -22.27 -3.37 -19.44
N PRO A 81 -22.99 -2.52 -18.67
CA PRO A 81 -22.70 -2.33 -17.27
C PRO A 81 -22.92 -3.66 -16.57
N LEU A 82 -21.83 -4.30 -16.13
CA LEU A 82 -21.91 -5.47 -15.28
C LEU A 82 -22.67 -5.07 -14.00
N SER A 83 -23.96 -5.39 -13.97
CA SER A 83 -24.71 -5.57 -12.73
C SER A 83 -23.80 -6.36 -11.79
N ARG A 84 -23.67 -5.94 -10.52
CA ARG A 84 -22.85 -6.60 -9.50
C ARG A 84 -23.20 -8.09 -9.51
N ASN A 85 -22.44 -8.87 -10.28
CA ASN A 85 -22.78 -10.24 -10.55
C ASN A 85 -22.43 -11.01 -9.29
N SER A 86 -23.46 -11.26 -8.48
CA SER A 86 -23.44 -12.11 -7.30
C SER A 86 -22.77 -13.46 -7.55
N HIS A 87 -22.73 -13.90 -8.81
CA HIS A 87 -22.12 -15.16 -9.24
C HIS A 87 -20.65 -15.05 -9.69
N ILE A 88 -20.15 -13.86 -10.08
CA ILE A 88 -18.75 -13.73 -10.54
C ILE A 88 -17.78 -13.97 -9.38
N TRP A 89 -18.06 -13.40 -8.22
CA TRP A 89 -17.14 -13.49 -7.08
C TRP A 89 -16.96 -14.93 -6.56
N PRO A 90 -18.03 -15.69 -6.25
CA PRO A 90 -17.89 -17.08 -5.82
C PRO A 90 -17.23 -17.97 -6.89
N GLU A 91 -17.59 -17.78 -8.16
CA GLU A 91 -17.00 -18.53 -9.28
C GLU A 91 -15.50 -18.25 -9.40
N TYR A 92 -15.11 -16.98 -9.40
CA TYR A 92 -13.72 -16.54 -9.39
C TYR A 92 -12.95 -17.14 -8.21
N CYS A 93 -13.49 -17.05 -6.99
CA CYS A 93 -12.84 -17.63 -5.80
C CYS A 93 -12.58 -19.13 -5.98
N SER A 94 -13.60 -19.86 -6.44
CA SER A 94 -13.49 -21.31 -6.61
C SER A 94 -12.48 -21.69 -7.71
N ARG A 95 -12.48 -20.96 -8.83
CA ARG A 95 -11.59 -21.18 -9.96
C ARG A 95 -10.15 -20.81 -9.62
N ALA A 96 -9.90 -19.60 -9.12
CA ALA A 96 -8.56 -19.11 -8.79
C ALA A 96 -7.88 -20.01 -7.75
N LEU A 97 -8.59 -20.38 -6.67
CA LEU A 97 -8.03 -21.26 -5.63
C LEU A 97 -7.77 -22.68 -6.16
N ARG A 98 -8.65 -23.21 -7.02
CA ARG A 98 -8.44 -24.53 -7.66
C ARG A 98 -7.22 -24.53 -8.58
N GLN A 99 -7.07 -23.49 -9.41
CA GLN A 99 -5.94 -23.35 -10.35
C GLN A 99 -4.60 -23.23 -9.63
N LEU A 100 -4.58 -22.49 -8.52
CA LEU A 100 -3.39 -22.33 -7.67
C LEU A 100 -3.04 -23.61 -6.89
N LYS A 101 -4.06 -24.39 -6.49
CA LYS A 101 -3.86 -25.68 -5.81
C LYS A 101 -3.37 -26.76 -6.78
N ALA A 102 -3.77 -26.69 -8.04
CA ALA A 102 -3.33 -27.60 -9.10
C ALA A 102 -1.95 -27.24 -9.68
N ALA A 103 -1.38 -26.10 -9.32
CA ALA A 103 -0.06 -25.68 -9.78
C ALA A 103 1.05 -26.39 -8.96
N PRO A 104 2.07 -26.96 -9.62
CA PRO A 104 3.26 -27.45 -8.93
C PRO A 104 3.92 -26.34 -8.10
N THR A 105 4.39 -26.67 -6.89
CA THR A 105 5.07 -25.73 -5.99
C THR A 105 6.54 -25.50 -6.34
N SER A 106 7.07 -26.21 -7.33
CA SER A 106 8.50 -26.24 -7.65
C SER A 106 8.86 -25.53 -8.96
N THR A 107 7.95 -24.73 -9.51
CA THR A 107 8.11 -24.20 -10.87
C THR A 107 7.59 -22.75 -10.98
N PRO A 108 8.23 -21.89 -11.82
CA PRO A 108 7.86 -20.48 -11.98
C PRO A 108 6.41 -20.26 -12.42
N GLU A 109 5.77 -21.28 -13.00
CA GLU A 109 4.37 -21.32 -13.39
C GLU A 109 3.40 -21.02 -12.25
N GLY A 110 3.75 -21.37 -11.00
CA GLY A 110 2.87 -21.07 -9.88
C GLY A 110 2.78 -19.57 -9.59
N PHE A 111 3.88 -18.83 -9.72
CA PHE A 111 3.89 -17.37 -9.64
C PHE A 111 3.18 -16.73 -10.84
N VAL A 112 3.29 -17.32 -12.03
CA VAL A 112 2.57 -16.85 -13.23
C VAL A 112 1.05 -16.96 -13.02
N ARG A 113 0.54 -18.14 -12.63
CA ARG A 113 -0.91 -18.33 -12.37
C ARG A 113 -1.43 -17.44 -11.25
N LEU A 114 -0.62 -17.22 -10.22
CA LEU A 114 -0.97 -16.32 -9.13
C LEU A 114 -1.11 -14.88 -9.64
N THR A 115 -0.15 -14.45 -10.47
CA THR A 115 -0.15 -13.11 -11.07
C THR A 115 -1.35 -12.92 -11.99
N GLU A 116 -1.68 -13.91 -12.83
CA GLU A 116 -2.89 -13.89 -13.65
C GLU A 116 -4.15 -13.77 -12.80
N SER A 117 -4.24 -14.54 -11.72
CA SER A 117 -5.38 -14.47 -10.79
C SER A 117 -5.46 -13.09 -10.11
N LEU A 118 -4.32 -12.48 -9.77
CA LEU A 118 -4.29 -11.12 -9.21
C LEU A 118 -4.76 -10.05 -10.20
N LEU A 119 -4.40 -10.18 -11.47
CA LEU A 119 -4.87 -9.27 -12.51
C LEU A 119 -6.38 -9.40 -12.70
N GLU A 120 -6.90 -10.63 -12.73
CA GLU A 120 -8.34 -10.86 -12.77
C GLU A 120 -9.05 -10.29 -11.52
N LEU A 121 -8.45 -10.42 -10.33
CA LEU A 121 -8.98 -9.79 -9.11
C LEU A 121 -9.07 -8.26 -9.25
N GLN A 122 -8.06 -7.63 -9.85
CA GLN A 122 -8.08 -6.18 -10.10
C GLN A 122 -9.23 -5.80 -11.05
N ASP A 123 -9.41 -6.54 -12.14
CA ASP A 123 -10.49 -6.29 -13.09
C ASP A 123 -11.87 -6.46 -12.42
N ILE A 124 -12.05 -7.49 -11.60
CA ILE A 124 -13.26 -7.68 -10.80
C ILE A 124 -13.46 -6.51 -9.85
N LEU A 125 -12.42 -6.06 -9.16
CA LEU A 125 -12.49 -4.92 -8.27
C LEU A 125 -12.97 -3.68 -9.02
N GLU A 126 -12.43 -3.36 -10.20
CA GLU A 126 -12.90 -2.21 -10.97
C GLU A 126 -14.37 -2.33 -11.39
N ALA A 127 -14.83 -3.53 -11.74
CA ALA A 127 -16.20 -3.76 -12.21
C ALA A 127 -17.27 -3.84 -11.10
N SER A 128 -16.88 -4.10 -9.84
CA SER A 128 -17.81 -4.54 -8.78
C SER A 128 -18.26 -3.44 -7.80
N TRP A 129 -17.66 -2.24 -7.91
CA TRP A 129 -18.01 -1.09 -7.05
C TRP A 129 -19.13 -0.24 -7.67
N GLY A 130 -20.35 -0.74 -7.53
CA GLY A 130 -21.60 -0.07 -7.91
C GLY A 130 -22.79 -0.67 -7.16
N ASN A 131 -23.90 0.08 -7.09
CA ASN A 131 -25.18 -0.21 -6.42
C ASN A 131 -25.24 -1.51 -5.57
N GLY A 132 -24.61 -1.48 -4.39
CA GLY A 132 -24.58 -2.63 -3.49
C GLY A 132 -25.89 -2.88 -2.75
N ASN A 133 -25.96 -4.05 -2.09
CA ASN A 133 -27.05 -4.42 -1.18
C ASN A 133 -27.30 -3.28 -0.19
N LYS A 134 -28.56 -2.91 0.02
CA LYS A 134 -28.91 -1.81 0.92
C LYS A 134 -29.23 -2.32 2.31
N HIS A 135 -28.92 -1.52 3.34
CA HIS A 135 -29.41 -1.74 4.69
C HIS A 135 -30.21 -0.54 5.19
N PRO A 136 -31.21 -0.76 6.06
CA PRO A 136 -31.97 0.33 6.64
C PRO A 136 -31.08 1.11 7.65
N PRO A 137 -31.18 2.45 7.75
CA PRO A 137 -30.25 3.28 8.53
C PRO A 137 -30.10 2.88 10.00
N GLU A 138 -31.12 2.27 10.58
CA GLU A 138 -31.16 1.81 11.98
C GLU A 138 -30.15 0.68 12.23
N LYS A 139 -29.75 -0.05 11.18
CA LYS A 139 -28.76 -1.13 11.26
C LYS A 139 -27.32 -0.68 10.98
N CYS A 140 -27.07 0.62 10.74
CA CYS A 140 -25.72 1.13 10.41
C CYS A 140 -24.67 0.71 11.44
N THR A 141 -24.97 0.88 12.73
CA THR A 141 -24.03 0.58 13.82
C THR A 141 -23.69 -0.91 13.88
N TRP A 142 -24.70 -1.76 13.70
CA TRP A 142 -24.50 -3.21 13.65
C TRP A 142 -23.63 -3.60 12.45
N HIS A 143 -23.99 -3.16 11.24
CA HIS A 143 -23.20 -3.44 10.03
C HIS A 143 -21.79 -2.89 10.11
N PHE A 144 -21.59 -1.75 10.77
CA PHE A 144 -20.27 -1.19 11.01
C PHE A 144 -19.43 -2.06 11.93
N SER A 145 -19.97 -2.48 13.08
CA SER A 145 -19.28 -3.35 14.03
C SER A 145 -18.94 -4.70 13.41
N GLU A 146 -19.88 -5.28 12.65
CA GLU A 146 -19.70 -6.54 11.95
C GLU A 146 -18.60 -6.43 10.90
N SER A 147 -18.66 -5.42 10.03
CA SER A 147 -17.66 -5.15 9.00
C SER A 147 -16.29 -4.91 9.62
N ARG A 148 -16.22 -4.15 10.72
CA ARG A 148 -14.99 -3.91 11.49
C ARG A 148 -14.40 -5.22 12.00
N SER A 149 -15.19 -6.05 12.65
CA SER A 149 -14.75 -7.33 13.23
C SER A 149 -14.17 -8.24 12.16
N HIS A 150 -14.94 -8.44 11.08
CA HIS A 150 -14.53 -9.28 9.96
C HIS A 150 -13.29 -8.75 9.26
N LEU A 151 -13.20 -7.45 8.98
CA LEU A 151 -12.02 -6.84 8.37
C LEU A 151 -10.79 -6.99 9.26
N CYS A 152 -10.91 -6.74 10.57
CA CYS A 152 -9.80 -6.89 11.49
C CYS A 152 -9.27 -8.32 11.50
N MET A 153 -10.16 -9.30 11.63
CA MET A 153 -9.80 -10.72 11.63
C MET A 153 -9.20 -11.16 10.28
N GLY A 154 -9.83 -10.79 9.16
CA GLY A 154 -9.34 -11.14 7.82
C GLY A 154 -7.97 -10.53 7.52
N SER A 155 -7.78 -9.26 7.91
CA SER A 155 -6.51 -8.55 7.77
C SER A 155 -5.40 -9.18 8.59
N GLN A 156 -5.68 -9.57 9.84
CA GLN A 156 -4.71 -10.24 10.70
C GLN A 156 -4.28 -11.60 10.12
N LYS A 157 -5.21 -12.38 9.56
CA LYS A 157 -4.89 -13.65 8.90
C LYS A 157 -3.97 -13.43 7.69
N LEU A 158 -4.29 -12.45 6.84
CA LEU A 158 -3.44 -12.09 5.70
C LEU A 158 -2.04 -11.70 6.16
N LEU A 159 -1.93 -10.75 7.10
CA LEU A 159 -0.63 -10.25 7.55
C LEU A 159 0.20 -11.33 8.26
N SER A 160 -0.44 -12.19 9.08
CA SER A 160 0.21 -13.34 9.71
C SER A 160 0.77 -14.31 8.65
N SER A 161 -0.01 -14.60 7.61
CA SER A 161 0.46 -15.45 6.50
C SER A 161 1.61 -14.80 5.71
N CYS A 162 1.64 -13.47 5.58
CA CYS A 162 2.77 -12.76 4.96
C CYS A 162 4.07 -12.88 5.77
N GLN A 163 3.97 -12.96 7.11
CA GLN A 163 5.14 -13.24 7.95
C GLN A 163 5.78 -14.59 7.64
N HIS A 164 4.98 -15.57 7.17
CA HIS A 164 5.50 -16.87 6.76
C HIS A 164 6.21 -16.85 5.41
N VAL A 165 5.99 -15.85 4.56
CA VAL A 165 6.69 -15.70 3.27
C VAL A 165 8.06 -15.06 3.45
N ILE A 166 8.19 -14.14 4.42
CA ILE A 166 9.44 -13.42 4.68
C ILE A 166 10.35 -14.14 5.67
N ARG A 167 10.04 -15.40 6.00
CA ARG A 167 10.82 -16.17 6.95
C ARG A 167 12.17 -16.51 6.32
N MET A 168 13.22 -16.47 7.14
CA MET A 168 14.55 -16.90 6.71
C MET A 168 14.59 -18.42 6.56
N ASP A 169 15.51 -18.90 5.72
CA ASP A 169 15.82 -20.32 5.55
C ASP A 169 14.71 -21.19 4.94
N GLN A 170 13.81 -20.60 4.14
CA GLN A 170 12.80 -21.38 3.41
C GLN A 170 13.33 -21.86 2.07
N SER A 171 12.88 -23.03 1.62
CA SER A 171 13.07 -23.44 0.23
C SER A 171 12.17 -22.60 -0.69
N PRO A 172 12.51 -22.47 -1.99
CA PRO A 172 11.64 -21.81 -2.97
C PRO A 172 10.22 -22.40 -3.01
N GLU A 173 10.08 -23.71 -2.83
CA GLU A 173 8.81 -24.43 -2.80
C GLU A 173 7.98 -24.06 -1.58
N GLU A 174 8.62 -23.95 -0.41
CA GLU A 174 7.98 -23.53 0.83
C GLU A 174 7.53 -22.07 0.74
N MET A 175 8.36 -21.19 0.19
CA MET A 175 8.01 -19.78 -0.04
C MET A 175 6.83 -19.67 -1.01
N GLN A 176 6.85 -20.39 -2.13
CA GLN A 176 5.74 -20.39 -3.09
C GLN A 176 4.44 -20.91 -2.46
N GLY A 177 4.53 -21.97 -1.65
CA GLY A 177 3.40 -22.47 -0.86
C GLY A 177 2.84 -21.39 0.09
N ALA A 178 3.70 -20.71 0.83
CA ALA A 178 3.31 -19.62 1.73
C ALA A 178 2.66 -18.45 0.97
N VAL A 179 3.22 -18.06 -0.18
CA VAL A 179 2.65 -17.00 -1.04
C VAL A 179 1.25 -17.40 -1.51
N ARG A 180 1.04 -18.64 -1.96
CA ARG A 180 -0.30 -19.13 -2.33
C ARG A 180 -1.28 -19.03 -1.17
N ASP A 181 -0.86 -19.40 0.04
CA ASP A 181 -1.71 -19.30 1.23
C ASP A 181 -2.07 -17.84 1.53
N THR A 182 -1.13 -16.91 1.35
CA THR A 182 -1.42 -15.47 1.52
C THR A 182 -2.48 -14.98 0.51
N PHE A 183 -2.47 -15.50 -0.73
CA PHE A 183 -3.46 -15.13 -1.74
C PHE A 183 -4.86 -15.59 -1.34
N GLN A 184 -5.00 -16.77 -0.75
CA GLN A 184 -6.28 -17.23 -0.23
C GLN A 184 -6.84 -16.24 0.81
N HIS A 185 -5.99 -15.74 1.70
CA HIS A 185 -6.40 -14.74 2.69
C HIS A 185 -6.73 -13.38 2.06
N LEU A 186 -6.02 -12.98 1.01
CA LEU A 186 -6.33 -11.77 0.23
C LEU A 186 -7.72 -11.87 -0.41
N VAL A 187 -8.01 -12.99 -1.09
CA VAL A 187 -9.32 -13.24 -1.69
C VAL A 187 -10.40 -13.22 -0.60
N GLN A 188 -10.19 -13.87 0.55
CA GLN A 188 -11.14 -13.79 1.66
C GLN A 188 -11.38 -12.34 2.12
N LEU A 189 -10.32 -11.54 2.29
CA LEU A 189 -10.42 -10.13 2.68
C LEU A 189 -11.22 -9.30 1.65
N ALA A 190 -10.96 -9.50 0.35
CA ALA A 190 -11.73 -8.85 -0.71
C ALA A 190 -13.21 -9.28 -0.68
N GLY A 191 -13.48 -10.56 -0.42
CA GLY A 191 -14.82 -11.09 -0.29
C GLY A 191 -15.61 -10.45 0.86
N LEU A 192 -14.95 -10.16 1.99
CA LEU A 192 -15.56 -9.42 3.09
C LEU A 192 -15.95 -8.00 2.66
N CYS A 193 -15.11 -7.34 1.87
CA CYS A 193 -15.39 -6.00 1.35
C CYS A 193 -16.56 -5.99 0.35
N PHE A 194 -16.71 -7.04 -0.46
CA PHE A 194 -17.85 -7.16 -1.39
C PHE A 194 -19.18 -7.40 -0.69
N GLN A 195 -19.15 -7.97 0.51
CA GLN A 195 -20.35 -8.20 1.32
C GLN A 195 -20.85 -6.93 2.02
N PHE A 196 -20.13 -5.81 1.91
CA PHE A 196 -20.62 -4.55 2.47
C PHE A 196 -21.97 -4.16 1.88
N THR A 197 -22.84 -3.75 2.79
CA THR A 197 -24.15 -3.19 2.48
C THR A 197 -24.11 -1.68 2.67
N ASP A 198 -24.79 -0.94 1.81
CA ASP A 198 -24.73 0.53 1.78
C ASP A 198 -26.04 1.20 2.20
N CYS A 199 -25.90 2.37 2.81
CA CYS A 199 -26.94 3.37 2.97
C CYS A 199 -26.32 4.75 2.67
N ASN A 200 -27.11 5.82 2.71
CA ASN A 200 -26.60 7.17 2.43
C ASN A 200 -25.41 7.55 3.34
N ARG A 201 -25.41 7.09 4.61
CA ARG A 201 -24.34 7.36 5.58
C ARG A 201 -23.09 6.49 5.36
N CYS A 202 -23.26 5.23 4.97
CA CYS A 202 -22.16 4.26 4.85
C CYS A 202 -21.47 4.30 3.47
N SER A 203 -22.16 4.79 2.43
CA SER A 203 -21.70 4.72 1.03
C SER A 203 -20.33 5.37 0.78
N ALA A 204 -20.07 6.54 1.39
CA ALA A 204 -18.79 7.22 1.26
C ALA A 204 -17.63 6.41 1.85
N ARG A 205 -17.84 5.86 3.06
CA ARG A 205 -16.85 5.01 3.73
C ARG A 205 -16.58 3.72 2.97
N HIS A 206 -17.59 3.07 2.42
CA HIS A 206 -17.39 1.84 1.65
C HIS A 206 -16.72 2.09 0.30
N ARG A 207 -16.99 3.24 -0.35
CA ARG A 207 -16.24 3.67 -1.54
C ARG A 207 -14.76 3.93 -1.22
N GLU A 208 -14.47 4.49 -0.04
CA GLU A 208 -13.10 4.67 0.39
C GLU A 208 -12.43 3.32 0.73
N ALA A 209 -13.13 2.42 1.42
CA ALA A 209 -12.66 1.06 1.68
C ALA A 209 -12.36 0.29 0.37
N ALA A 210 -13.16 0.50 -0.67
CA ALA A 210 -12.90 -0.02 -2.01
C ALA A 210 -11.58 0.48 -2.59
N GLY A 211 -11.29 1.78 -2.44
CA GLY A 211 -10.00 2.37 -2.80
C GLY A 211 -8.85 1.73 -2.06
N ASN A 212 -8.95 1.63 -0.73
CA ASN A 212 -7.93 1.00 0.09
C ASN A 212 -7.74 -0.48 -0.26
N LEU A 213 -8.80 -1.21 -0.62
CA LEU A 213 -8.68 -2.60 -1.05
C LEU A 213 -7.93 -2.72 -2.39
N ARG A 214 -8.16 -1.80 -3.34
CA ARG A 214 -7.36 -1.75 -4.57
C ARG A 214 -5.88 -1.52 -4.28
N ASP A 215 -5.58 -0.61 -3.35
CA ASP A 215 -4.19 -0.36 -2.93
C ASP A 215 -3.57 -1.60 -2.26
N VAL A 216 -4.34 -2.34 -1.46
CA VAL A 216 -3.92 -3.62 -0.88
C VAL A 216 -3.61 -4.65 -1.96
N VAL A 217 -4.50 -4.84 -2.95
CA VAL A 217 -4.29 -5.81 -4.04
C VAL A 217 -3.09 -5.41 -4.91
N TYR A 218 -2.92 -4.12 -5.18
CA TYR A 218 -1.76 -3.63 -5.90
C TYR A 218 -0.45 -3.87 -5.14
N THR A 219 -0.42 -3.50 -3.87
CA THR A 219 0.78 -3.68 -3.03
C THR A 219 1.10 -5.17 -2.86
N TYR A 220 0.07 -6.02 -2.79
CA TYR A 220 0.22 -7.46 -2.76
C TYR A 220 0.83 -8.00 -4.07
N TYR A 221 0.44 -7.47 -5.24
CA TYR A 221 1.12 -7.82 -6.48
C TYR A 221 2.63 -7.53 -6.41
N GLN A 222 3.03 -6.36 -5.90
CA GLN A 222 4.45 -6.01 -5.76
C GLN A 222 5.19 -6.94 -4.78
N PHE A 223 4.50 -7.38 -3.73
CA PHE A 223 4.99 -8.38 -2.79
C PHE A 223 5.20 -9.75 -3.45
N VAL A 224 4.26 -10.20 -4.29
CA VAL A 224 4.39 -11.45 -5.06
C VAL A 224 5.56 -11.39 -6.04
N GLU A 225 5.74 -10.28 -6.75
CA GLU A 225 6.89 -10.09 -7.64
C GLU A 225 8.22 -10.11 -6.88
N ALA A 226 8.28 -9.49 -5.69
CA ALA A 226 9.47 -9.56 -4.85
C ALA A 226 9.76 -10.99 -4.34
N ALA A 227 8.72 -11.75 -4.01
CA ALA A 227 8.86 -13.16 -3.61
C ALA A 227 9.38 -14.01 -4.78
N LYS A 228 8.81 -13.84 -5.97
CA LYS A 228 9.27 -14.48 -7.20
C LYS A 228 10.76 -14.22 -7.47
N LEU A 229 11.20 -12.96 -7.39
CA LEU A 229 12.61 -12.59 -7.55
C LEU A 229 13.53 -13.23 -6.50
N THR A 230 13.02 -13.44 -5.29
CA THR A 230 13.75 -14.12 -4.20
C THR A 230 13.88 -15.62 -4.48
N CYS A 231 12.85 -16.25 -5.06
CA CYS A 231 12.93 -17.64 -5.50
C CYS A 231 13.88 -17.84 -6.69
N GLU A 232 13.81 -16.97 -7.72
CA GLU A 232 14.58 -17.12 -8.96
C GLU A 232 16.08 -16.85 -8.79
N ARG A 233 16.42 -15.81 -8.01
CA ARG A 233 17.82 -15.41 -7.81
C ARG A 233 18.45 -16.09 -6.60
N GLY A 234 17.70 -16.93 -5.88
CA GLY A 234 18.06 -17.39 -4.55
C GLY A 234 18.03 -16.26 -3.52
N TYR A 235 18.25 -16.62 -2.26
CA TYR A 235 18.29 -15.69 -1.13
C TYR A 235 19.51 -14.75 -1.21
N HIS A 236 19.45 -13.75 -2.09
CA HIS A 236 20.38 -12.62 -2.12
C HIS A 236 19.86 -11.49 -1.23
N ASP A 237 20.79 -10.84 -0.51
CA ASP A 237 20.51 -9.77 0.45
C ASP A 237 19.56 -8.68 -0.08
N LEU A 238 19.70 -8.28 -1.36
CA LEU A 238 18.83 -7.28 -1.96
C LEU A 238 17.40 -7.78 -2.21
N SER A 239 17.21 -9.01 -2.71
CA SER A 239 15.87 -9.57 -2.97
C SER A 239 15.10 -9.77 -1.67
N VAL A 240 15.79 -10.26 -0.62
CA VAL A 240 15.21 -10.43 0.73
C VAL A 240 14.82 -9.09 1.34
N LYS A 241 15.67 -8.06 1.22
CA LYS A 241 15.36 -6.69 1.67
C LYS A 241 14.15 -6.11 0.93
N LEU A 242 14.07 -6.33 -0.38
CA LEU A 242 12.92 -5.89 -1.18
C LEU A 242 11.64 -6.58 -0.70
N LEU A 243 11.67 -7.90 -0.50
CA LEU A 243 10.54 -8.67 -0.01
C LEU A 243 10.05 -8.18 1.36
N ALA A 244 10.97 -7.96 2.31
CA ALA A 244 10.65 -7.41 3.62
C ALA A 244 10.01 -6.01 3.50
N ARG A 245 10.57 -5.14 2.65
CA ARG A 245 10.02 -3.80 2.38
C ARG A 245 8.59 -3.88 1.81
N GLN A 246 8.33 -4.80 0.88
CA GLN A 246 6.99 -4.98 0.32
C GLN A 246 6.01 -5.53 1.35
N CYS A 247 6.44 -6.40 2.26
CA CYS A 247 5.62 -6.83 3.38
C CYS A 247 5.24 -5.66 4.30
N THR A 248 6.16 -4.73 4.56
CA THR A 248 5.87 -3.49 5.32
C THR A 248 4.88 -2.60 4.58
N ALA A 249 5.07 -2.40 3.28
CA ALA A 249 4.14 -1.63 2.45
C ALA A 249 2.73 -2.24 2.46
N LEU A 250 2.64 -3.57 2.32
CA LEU A 250 1.37 -4.30 2.38
C LEU A 250 0.71 -4.14 3.76
N THR A 251 1.49 -4.20 4.83
CA THR A 251 1.00 -3.96 6.20
C THR A 251 0.40 -2.56 6.34
N ALA A 252 1.06 -1.54 5.78
CA ALA A 252 0.54 -0.17 5.77
C ALA A 252 -0.75 -0.04 4.96
N ALA A 253 -0.84 -0.65 3.77
CA ALA A 253 -2.06 -0.64 2.95
C ALA A 253 -3.24 -1.31 3.67
N VAL A 254 -3.00 -2.47 4.30
CA VAL A 254 -4.01 -3.19 5.09
C VAL A 254 -4.42 -2.38 6.33
N PHE A 255 -3.48 -1.67 6.95
CA PHE A 255 -3.78 -0.75 8.02
C PHE A 255 -4.69 0.39 7.55
N CYS A 256 -4.42 1.01 6.40
CA CYS A 256 -5.29 2.05 5.82
C CYS A 256 -6.71 1.54 5.58
N LEU A 257 -6.87 0.30 5.06
CA LEU A 257 -8.16 -0.35 4.90
C LEU A 257 -8.92 -0.49 6.23
N THR A 258 -8.25 -1.01 7.26
CA THR A 258 -8.89 -1.28 8.57
C THR A 258 -9.13 -0.02 9.40
N GLN A 259 -8.31 1.03 9.26
CA GLN A 259 -8.45 2.27 10.03
C GLN A 259 -9.78 2.99 9.79
N LYS A 260 -10.35 2.86 8.59
CA LYS A 260 -11.67 3.40 8.26
C LYS A 260 -12.80 2.82 9.10
N PHE A 261 -12.55 1.69 9.76
CA PHE A 261 -13.48 1.02 10.66
C PHE A 261 -13.07 1.11 12.13
N ARG A 262 -11.96 1.77 12.46
CA ARG A 262 -11.52 2.02 13.85
C ARG A 262 -11.95 3.39 14.38
N ALA A 263 -12.01 4.41 13.53
CA ALA A 263 -12.19 5.81 13.96
C ALA A 263 -13.64 6.23 14.30
N SER A 264 -14.67 5.45 13.92
CA SER A 264 -16.07 5.77 14.26
C SER A 264 -16.54 5.01 15.49
N THR A 265 -16.13 5.45 16.68
CA THR A 265 -16.91 5.22 17.91
C THR A 265 -17.88 6.37 18.21
N ALA A 266 -17.83 7.45 17.44
CA ALA A 266 -18.80 8.54 17.49
C ALA A 266 -19.77 8.41 16.29
N LEU A 267 -20.92 7.78 16.54
CA LEU A 267 -22.14 7.93 15.76
C LEU A 267 -23.27 8.27 16.73
#